data_AF-A0A9P6L2W6-F1
#
_entry.id   AF-A0A9P6L2W6-F1
#
_cell.length_a   1.000
_cell.length_b   1.000
_cell.length_c   1.000
_cell.angle_alpha   90.00
_cell.angle_beta   90.00
_cell.angle_gamma   90.00
#
_symmetry.space_group_name_H-M   'P 1'
#
loop_
_entity.id
_entity.type
_entity.pdbx_description
1 polymer ?
#
loop_
_entity_poly.entity_id
_entity_poly.type
_entity_poly.pdbx_seq_one_letter_code
_entity_poly.pdbx_strand_id
1 'polypeptide(L)'
;MYNNAPVLDKLGERLNRTSHHGATPRKKVRSSPCLPQRLPNTRVLERDAEEEIPRLALRRLRHSPSPPPESVASEEAPSPSESTAPSSPTTPHSPTFGKNLLSRLYGGSKLAPMGLRSWEGSEPQSWEVFRAIERKDLMFLMEVRDRAFHVLLKKSGDATPLVHSMRIGKSHSDVTIVLVGALSRWVNNLPDEEVNLPRTKTLLRALRTNLKLAIDYGLQSQQNDLIASFMQTLIMSEGEKWVQDQTVAIAIALRSGTEGKPVTSAEMSIRKFATRELGRANYISALEDYVANATADLIMMAAWHCALDVLPDAGSIPTWYFARDDRVHKVFTQELDKHATVISQKAGRRLRWQIRVLRTVMEGRSTSNKQKVDLLRAEFDEGPGV
;
A
#
# COMPACT_ATOMS: atom_id res chain seq x y z
N MET A 1 -87.68 3.92 -69.97
CA MET A 1 -86.48 4.23 -69.18
C MET A 1 -86.95 4.97 -67.93
N TYR A 2 -86.85 4.36 -66.75
CA TYR A 2 -87.26 5.01 -65.50
C TYR A 2 -86.09 5.84 -64.96
N ASN A 3 -86.33 7.13 -64.75
CA ASN A 3 -85.35 8.07 -64.25
C ASN A 3 -85.22 7.91 -62.72
N ASN A 4 -84.13 7.29 -62.29
CA ASN A 4 -83.82 7.03 -60.88
C ASN A 4 -83.10 8.21 -60.18
N ALA A 5 -82.94 9.36 -60.86
CA ALA A 5 -82.29 10.55 -60.30
C ALA A 5 -82.81 10.97 -58.91
N PRO A 6 -84.14 11.05 -58.63
CA PRO A 6 -84.61 11.51 -57.32
C PRO A 6 -84.36 10.50 -56.19
N VAL A 7 -84.16 9.22 -56.51
CA VAL A 7 -83.80 8.19 -55.51
C VAL A 7 -82.32 8.29 -55.14
N LEU A 8 -81.47 8.61 -56.13
CA LEU A 8 -80.03 8.83 -55.92
C LEU A 8 -79.77 10.12 -55.12
N ASP A 9 -80.52 11.19 -55.36
CA ASP A 9 -80.37 12.43 -54.58
C ASP A 9 -80.76 12.23 -53.11
N LYS A 10 -81.84 11.49 -52.83
CA LYS A 10 -82.23 11.15 -51.44
C LYS A 10 -81.25 10.21 -50.74
N LEU A 11 -80.56 9.33 -51.48
CA LEU A 11 -79.48 8.50 -50.94
C LEU A 11 -78.22 9.32 -50.65
N GLY A 12 -77.89 10.28 -51.52
CA GLY A 12 -76.78 11.22 -51.31
C GLY A 12 -76.98 12.10 -50.07
N GLU A 13 -78.18 12.63 -49.85
CA GLU A 13 -78.49 13.43 -48.66
C GLU A 13 -78.45 12.61 -47.35
N ARG A 14 -78.75 11.31 -47.41
CA ARG A 14 -78.64 10.42 -46.25
C ARG A 14 -77.20 10.03 -45.93
N LEU A 15 -76.33 9.88 -46.94
CA LEU A 15 -74.91 9.63 -46.73
C LEU A 15 -74.19 10.84 -46.12
N ASN A 16 -74.61 12.06 -46.47
CA ASN A 16 -74.01 13.30 -45.97
C ASN A 16 -74.44 13.69 -44.54
N ARG A 17 -75.36 12.96 -43.90
CA ARG A 17 -75.87 13.26 -42.55
C ARG A 17 -75.42 12.29 -41.44
N THR A 18 -74.59 11.30 -41.75
CA THR A 18 -74.05 10.39 -40.71
C THR A 18 -72.65 10.78 -40.26
N SER A 19 -72.61 11.34 -39.05
CA SER A 19 -71.50 11.39 -38.11
C SER A 19 -70.27 12.23 -38.46
N HIS A 20 -70.38 13.53 -38.18
CA HIS A 20 -69.32 14.22 -37.45
C HIS A 20 -69.17 13.61 -36.04
N HIS A 21 -68.56 12.43 -35.94
CA HIS A 21 -67.81 12.08 -34.74
C HIS A 21 -66.42 12.63 -34.94
N GLY A 22 -66.17 13.80 -34.34
CA GLY A 22 -64.83 14.38 -34.28
C GLY A 22 -63.87 13.32 -33.79
N ALA A 23 -62.97 12.87 -34.65
CA ALA A 23 -61.82 12.10 -34.24
C ALA A 23 -61.11 12.94 -33.18
N THR A 24 -61.16 12.48 -31.93
CA THR A 24 -60.39 13.11 -30.86
C THR A 24 -58.95 13.20 -31.34
N PRO A 25 -58.32 14.39 -31.31
CA PRO A 25 -56.95 14.53 -31.78
C PRO A 25 -56.11 13.53 -30.99
N ARG A 26 -55.44 12.61 -31.70
CA ARG A 26 -54.52 11.67 -31.07
C ARG A 26 -53.56 12.49 -30.20
N LYS A 27 -53.66 12.28 -28.88
CA LYS A 27 -52.87 13.00 -27.88
C LYS A 27 -51.40 12.80 -28.30
N LYS A 28 -50.69 13.88 -28.67
CA LYS A 28 -49.27 13.81 -29.01
C LYS A 28 -48.57 13.11 -27.84
N VAL A 29 -48.00 11.94 -28.12
CA VAL A 29 -47.16 11.23 -27.14
C VAL A 29 -46.02 12.17 -26.83
N ARG A 30 -46.04 12.76 -25.63
CA ARG A 30 -44.88 13.51 -25.14
C ARG A 30 -43.77 12.48 -25.02
N SER A 31 -42.74 12.61 -25.86
CA SER A 31 -41.54 11.80 -25.76
C SER A 31 -40.98 12.01 -24.36
N SER A 32 -41.25 11.06 -23.46
CA SER A 32 -40.56 10.99 -22.19
C SER A 32 -39.08 10.92 -22.52
N PRO A 33 -38.21 11.75 -21.92
CA PRO A 33 -36.78 11.63 -22.13
C PRO A 33 -36.37 10.22 -21.70
N CYS A 34 -36.19 9.34 -22.68
CA CYS A 34 -35.63 8.03 -22.47
C CYS A 34 -34.12 8.17 -22.66
N LEU A 35 -33.36 7.78 -21.65
CA LEU A 35 -31.92 7.68 -21.81
C LEU A 35 -31.66 6.63 -22.89
N PRO A 36 -30.87 6.95 -23.95
CA PRO A 36 -30.58 6.00 -25.03
C PRO A 36 -29.80 4.78 -24.51
N GLN A 37 -29.24 4.87 -23.31
CA GLN A 37 -28.52 3.82 -22.62
C GLN A 37 -28.89 3.83 -21.14
N ARG A 38 -29.00 2.65 -20.52
CA ARG A 38 -29.20 2.55 -19.07
C ARG A 38 -28.08 3.31 -18.36
N LEU A 39 -28.42 4.04 -17.30
CA LEU A 39 -27.42 4.66 -16.44
C LEU A 39 -26.45 3.57 -15.96
N PRO A 40 -25.15 3.89 -15.85
CA PRO A 40 -24.19 3.00 -15.23
C PRO A 40 -24.69 2.57 -13.85
N ASN A 41 -24.40 1.33 -13.48
CA ASN A 41 -24.71 0.84 -12.15
C ASN A 41 -24.08 1.76 -11.10
N THR A 42 -24.75 2.01 -9.98
CA THR A 42 -24.23 2.85 -8.89
C THR A 42 -22.85 2.39 -8.43
N ARG A 43 -22.58 1.08 -8.45
CA ARG A 43 -21.23 0.53 -8.17
C ARG A 43 -20.14 1.01 -9.13
N VAL A 44 -20.47 1.23 -10.40
CA VAL A 44 -19.53 1.77 -11.39
C VAL A 44 -19.29 3.24 -11.09
N LEU A 45 -20.35 4.00 -10.79
CA LEU A 45 -20.23 5.42 -10.41
C LEU A 45 -19.43 5.60 -9.11
N GLU A 46 -19.64 4.74 -8.12
CA GLU A 46 -18.89 4.74 -6.86
C GLU A 46 -17.41 4.45 -7.10
N ARG A 47 -17.08 3.41 -7.87
CA ARG A 47 -15.69 3.09 -8.22
C ARG A 47 -15.03 4.23 -9.02
N ASP A 48 -15.71 4.74 -10.04
CA ASP A 48 -15.17 5.81 -10.87
C ASP A 48 -15.01 7.11 -10.05
N ALA A 49 -15.92 7.38 -9.10
CA ALA A 49 -15.78 8.47 -8.13
C ALA A 49 -14.60 8.24 -7.18
N GLU A 50 -14.42 7.05 -6.63
CA GLU A 50 -13.28 6.70 -5.78
C GLU A 50 -11.93 6.87 -6.51
N GLU A 51 -11.89 6.62 -7.82
CA GLU A 51 -10.71 6.87 -8.66
C GLU A 51 -10.49 8.36 -8.98
N GLU A 52 -11.57 9.13 -9.18
CA GLU A 52 -11.52 10.57 -9.50
C GLU A 52 -11.27 11.47 -8.29
N ILE A 53 -11.79 11.12 -7.10
CA ILE A 53 -11.71 11.95 -5.89
C ILE A 53 -10.26 12.36 -5.55
N PRO A 54 -9.26 11.44 -5.52
CA PRO A 54 -7.87 11.81 -5.25
C PRO A 54 -7.31 12.77 -6.30
N ARG A 55 -7.65 12.56 -7.58
CA ARG A 55 -7.19 13.43 -8.68
C ARG A 55 -7.79 14.83 -8.59
N LEU A 56 -9.07 14.93 -8.22
CA LEU A 56 -9.74 16.21 -8.03
C LEU A 56 -9.21 16.95 -6.79
N ALA A 57 -8.93 16.24 -5.70
CA ALA A 57 -8.29 16.81 -4.52
C ALA A 57 -6.94 17.43 -4.87
N LEU A 58 -6.11 16.72 -5.65
CA LEU A 58 -4.83 17.22 -6.15
C LEU A 58 -4.97 18.45 -7.05
N ARG A 59 -5.92 18.46 -7.98
CA ARG A 59 -6.21 19.65 -8.81
C ARG A 59 -6.56 20.87 -7.97
N ARG A 60 -7.32 20.71 -6.88
CA ARG A 60 -7.62 21.82 -5.95
C ARG A 60 -6.37 22.34 -5.24
N LEU A 61 -5.43 21.46 -4.88
CA LEU A 61 -4.17 21.86 -4.23
C LEU A 61 -3.25 22.69 -5.14
N ARG A 62 -3.34 22.52 -6.48
CA ARG A 62 -2.61 23.33 -7.46
C ARG A 62 -3.09 24.78 -7.51
N HIS A 63 -4.36 25.03 -7.22
CA HIS A 63 -4.99 26.35 -7.36
C HIS A 63 -5.21 27.10 -6.03
N SER A 64 -5.01 26.46 -4.88
CA SER A 64 -5.14 27.11 -3.58
C SER A 64 -3.83 27.77 -3.11
N PRO A 65 -3.82 29.09 -2.82
CA PRO A 65 -2.76 29.67 -2.00
C PRO A 65 -2.71 28.97 -0.64
N SER A 66 -1.52 28.91 -0.03
CA SER A 66 -1.37 28.35 1.32
C SER A 66 -2.29 29.08 2.29
N PRO A 67 -3.04 28.38 3.18
CA PRO A 67 -3.75 29.07 4.25
C PRO A 67 -2.74 29.85 5.10
N PRO A 68 -3.05 31.10 5.49
CA PRO A 68 -2.22 31.85 6.42
C PRO A 68 -2.19 31.11 7.77
N PRO A 69 -1.08 31.20 8.54
CA PRO A 69 -1.05 30.68 9.89
C PRO A 69 -2.12 31.40 10.72
N GLU A 70 -2.97 30.62 11.39
CA GLU A 70 -4.08 31.10 12.22
C GLU A 70 -3.55 32.11 13.25
N SER A 71 -3.90 33.38 13.05
CA SER A 71 -3.73 34.43 14.03
C SER A 71 -4.75 34.24 15.14
N VAL A 72 -4.24 34.13 16.35
CA VAL A 72 -4.92 34.17 17.64
C VAL A 72 -5.95 35.32 17.65
N ALA A 73 -7.23 34.98 17.64
CA ALA A 73 -8.31 35.91 17.92
C ALA A 73 -9.24 35.27 18.94
N SER A 74 -8.99 35.62 20.19
CA SER A 74 -9.91 35.46 21.30
C SER A 74 -11.21 36.19 21.00
N GLU A 75 -12.35 35.53 21.12
CA GLU A 75 -13.61 36.19 21.45
C GLU A 75 -14.57 35.21 22.13
N GLU A 76 -15.15 35.70 23.22
CA GLU A 76 -15.95 35.00 24.22
C GLU A 76 -17.41 34.77 23.79
N ALA A 77 -17.87 33.53 24.04
CA ALA A 77 -19.21 33.14 24.54
C ALA A 77 -20.47 33.29 23.65
N PRO A 78 -21.62 32.66 24.00
CA PRO A 78 -21.88 31.58 24.96
C PRO A 78 -22.54 30.32 24.33
N SER A 79 -22.47 29.23 25.09
CA SER A 79 -23.12 27.93 24.88
C SER A 79 -24.65 27.96 25.11
N PRO A 80 -25.37 26.97 24.55
CA PRO A 80 -26.31 26.23 25.37
C PRO A 80 -26.05 24.73 25.33
N SER A 81 -26.08 24.18 26.53
CA SER A 81 -25.97 22.79 26.93
C SER A 81 -27.10 21.92 26.40
N GLU A 82 -26.78 20.77 25.80
CA GLU A 82 -27.62 19.59 25.87
C GLU A 82 -26.77 18.35 26.14
N SER A 83 -27.07 17.73 27.28
CA SER A 83 -26.41 16.56 27.83
C SER A 83 -26.94 15.29 27.17
N THR A 84 -26.06 14.43 26.66
CA THR A 84 -26.35 13.00 26.55
C THR A 84 -25.05 12.18 26.60
N ALA A 85 -25.09 11.15 27.45
CA ALA A 85 -23.97 10.32 27.89
C ALA A 85 -23.41 9.36 26.80
N PRO A 86 -22.25 8.69 27.03
CA PRO A 86 -21.43 8.11 25.97
C PRO A 86 -21.87 6.70 25.57
N SER A 87 -22.12 6.49 24.28
CA SER A 87 -22.24 5.17 23.68
C SER A 87 -20.89 4.66 23.16
N SER A 88 -20.51 3.48 23.61
CA SER A 88 -19.29 2.73 23.30
C SER A 88 -19.06 2.50 21.80
N PRO A 89 -17.80 2.36 21.33
CA PRO A 89 -17.50 2.12 19.93
C PRO A 89 -17.82 0.67 19.53
N THR A 90 -18.79 0.53 18.64
CA THR A 90 -19.08 -0.72 17.91
C THR A 90 -18.10 -0.86 16.75
N THR A 91 -17.42 -2.01 16.68
CA THR A 91 -16.57 -2.43 15.56
C THR A 91 -17.43 -2.94 14.39
N PRO A 92 -17.04 -2.66 13.14
CA PRO A 92 -17.23 -3.64 12.06
C PRO A 92 -15.99 -3.70 11.13
N HIS A 93 -15.30 -4.83 11.07
CA HIS A 93 -15.48 -5.92 10.09
C HIS A 93 -15.13 -5.54 8.63
N SER A 94 -13.88 -5.84 8.25
CA SER A 94 -13.40 -5.87 6.87
C SER A 94 -13.95 -7.10 6.11
N PRO A 95 -14.31 -6.99 4.81
CA PRO A 95 -14.69 -8.15 4.01
C PRO A 95 -13.44 -8.95 3.62
N THR A 96 -13.47 -10.24 3.94
CA THR A 96 -12.39 -11.19 3.67
C THR A 96 -12.73 -11.99 2.41
N PHE A 97 -11.87 -11.91 1.39
CA PHE A 97 -11.89 -12.87 0.27
C PHE A 97 -10.55 -13.62 0.25
N GLY A 98 -10.59 -14.93 0.55
CA GLY A 98 -9.59 -15.92 0.12
C GLY A 98 -8.30 -16.10 0.95
N LYS A 99 -8.37 -16.44 2.25
CA LYS A 99 -7.23 -16.98 3.03
C LYS A 99 -7.67 -18.01 4.08
N ASN A 100 -7.93 -19.26 3.68
CA ASN A 100 -8.52 -20.29 4.57
C ASN A 100 -7.59 -21.44 5.00
N LEU A 101 -6.26 -21.37 4.86
CA LEU A 101 -5.38 -22.39 5.43
C LEU A 101 -4.27 -21.86 6.35
N LEU A 102 -3.65 -20.72 6.01
CA LEU A 102 -2.58 -20.13 6.83
C LEU A 102 -3.10 -19.30 8.01
N SER A 103 -4.31 -18.72 7.95
CA SER A 103 -4.84 -17.88 9.03
C SER A 103 -5.17 -18.65 10.32
N ARG A 104 -5.38 -19.97 10.25
CA ARG A 104 -5.70 -20.82 11.40
C ARG A 104 -4.49 -21.23 12.25
N LEU A 105 -3.26 -21.08 11.76
CA LEU A 105 -2.04 -21.42 12.51
C LEU A 105 -1.29 -20.19 13.07
N TYR A 106 -1.64 -18.97 12.62
CA TYR A 106 -0.91 -17.74 12.95
C TYR A 106 -1.76 -16.68 13.68
N GLY A 107 -2.98 -17.03 14.11
CA GLY A 107 -3.83 -16.17 14.94
C GLY A 107 -3.36 -16.17 16.39
N GLY A 108 -2.87 -15.03 16.87
CA GLY A 108 -2.45 -14.83 18.25
C GLY A 108 -3.59 -15.05 19.23
N SER A 109 -3.59 -16.21 19.89
CA SER A 109 -4.28 -16.42 21.15
C SER A 109 -3.23 -16.60 22.24
N LYS A 110 -3.27 -15.71 23.24
CA LYS A 110 -2.71 -15.98 24.57
C LYS A 110 -3.40 -17.23 25.10
N LEU A 111 -2.85 -18.41 24.80
CA LEU A 111 -3.23 -19.66 25.45
C LEU A 111 -2.25 -19.89 26.60
N ALA A 112 -2.83 -20.08 27.78
CA ALA A 112 -2.14 -20.59 28.96
C ALA A 112 -1.39 -21.89 28.62
N PRO A 113 -0.28 -22.21 29.33
CA PRO A 113 0.63 -23.26 28.92
C PRO A 113 0.02 -24.63 29.19
N MET A 114 -0.55 -25.27 28.16
CA MET A 114 -0.77 -26.71 28.19
C MET A 114 0.52 -27.42 27.75
N GLY A 115 1.28 -27.86 28.75
CA GLY A 115 1.87 -29.21 28.77
C GLY A 115 2.99 -29.54 27.77
N LEU A 116 3.90 -28.62 27.44
CA LEU A 116 5.18 -28.96 26.83
C LEU A 116 6.32 -28.71 27.81
N ARG A 117 7.26 -29.66 27.86
CA ARG A 117 8.49 -29.66 28.67
C ARG A 117 9.01 -28.24 28.86
N SER A 118 8.93 -27.74 30.10
CA SER A 118 9.58 -26.51 30.50
C SER A 118 11.06 -26.66 30.19
N TRP A 119 11.54 -25.95 29.17
CA TRP A 119 12.95 -25.85 28.88
C TRP A 119 13.62 -25.22 30.09
N GLU A 120 14.33 -26.03 30.85
CA GLU A 120 15.05 -25.62 32.04
C GLU A 120 16.31 -24.88 31.58
N GLY A 121 16.15 -23.58 31.30
CA GLY A 121 17.21 -22.57 31.18
C GLY A 121 18.27 -22.73 30.07
N SER A 122 18.21 -23.79 29.25
CA SER A 122 19.26 -24.11 28.28
C SER A 122 18.89 -23.68 26.86
N GLU A 123 19.80 -23.03 26.16
CA GLU A 123 19.59 -22.64 24.75
C GLU A 123 19.58 -23.88 23.83
N PRO A 124 18.65 -23.96 22.85
CA PRO A 124 18.59 -25.06 21.90
C PRO A 124 19.92 -25.31 21.20
N GLN A 125 20.34 -26.56 21.23
CA GLN A 125 21.53 -26.97 20.50
C GLN A 125 21.20 -27.19 19.03
N SER A 126 22.17 -26.96 18.15
CA SER A 126 21.94 -27.11 16.70
C SER A 126 21.43 -28.50 16.33
N TRP A 127 21.97 -29.58 16.93
CA TRP A 127 21.51 -30.94 16.63
C TRP A 127 20.05 -31.19 17.00
N GLU A 128 19.49 -30.49 18.00
CA GLU A 128 18.08 -30.60 18.38
C GLU A 128 17.18 -30.00 17.31
N VAL A 129 17.57 -28.86 16.75
CA VAL A 129 16.85 -28.19 15.65
C VAL A 129 16.82 -29.08 14.40
N PHE A 130 17.95 -29.69 14.04
CA PHE A 130 18.01 -30.60 12.88
C PHE A 130 17.18 -31.86 13.10
N ARG A 131 17.22 -32.46 14.30
CA ARG A 131 16.35 -33.59 14.65
C ARG A 131 14.87 -33.21 14.61
N ALA A 132 14.52 -32.00 15.06
CA ALA A 132 13.16 -31.49 15.00
C ALA A 132 12.69 -31.31 13.55
N ILE A 133 13.58 -30.87 12.65
CA ILE A 133 13.29 -30.82 11.21
C ILE A 133 12.99 -32.21 10.67
N GLU A 134 13.88 -33.19 10.88
CA GLU A 134 13.71 -34.57 10.39
C GLU A 134 12.41 -35.23 10.88
N ARG A 135 11.99 -34.90 12.11
CA ARG A 135 10.76 -35.41 12.73
C ARG A 135 9.52 -34.55 12.47
N LYS A 136 9.66 -33.42 11.77
CA LYS A 136 8.61 -32.40 11.59
C LYS A 136 7.97 -31.93 12.88
N ASP A 137 8.77 -31.75 13.92
CA ASP A 137 8.30 -31.18 15.19
C ASP A 137 8.12 -29.66 15.05
N LEU A 138 6.99 -29.27 14.45
CA LEU A 138 6.67 -27.87 14.19
C LEU A 138 6.50 -27.07 15.47
N MET A 139 6.01 -27.71 16.55
CA MET A 139 5.82 -27.05 17.84
C MET A 139 7.16 -26.63 18.43
N PHE A 140 8.15 -27.53 18.43
CA PHE A 140 9.50 -27.22 18.86
C PHE A 140 10.13 -26.11 18.02
N LEU A 141 10.00 -26.16 16.69
CA LEU A 141 10.56 -25.13 15.81
C LEU A 141 9.91 -23.74 16.04
N MET A 142 8.62 -23.70 16.36
CA MET A 142 7.94 -22.45 16.75
C MET A 142 8.45 -21.92 18.08
N GLU A 143 8.76 -22.78 19.05
CA GLU A 143 9.36 -22.36 20.32
C GLU A 143 10.78 -21.81 20.13
N VAL A 144 11.61 -22.51 19.33
CA VAL A 144 12.97 -22.05 18.99
C VAL A 144 12.92 -20.71 18.27
N ARG A 145 11.95 -20.49 17.36
CA ARG A 145 11.73 -19.18 16.72
C ARG A 145 11.55 -18.08 17.76
N ASP A 146 10.72 -18.30 18.77
CA ASP A 146 10.34 -17.25 19.73
C ASP A 146 11.42 -17.00 20.79
N ARG A 147 12.19 -18.02 21.19
CA ARG A 147 13.17 -17.93 22.29
C ARG A 147 14.63 -17.83 21.83
N ALA A 148 14.97 -18.43 20.70
CA ALA A 148 16.35 -18.63 20.27
C ALA A 148 16.49 -18.54 18.74
N PHE A 149 15.90 -17.51 18.13
CA PHE A 149 15.85 -17.33 16.68
C PHE A 149 17.21 -17.46 15.97
N HIS A 150 18.27 -16.96 16.57
CA HIS A 150 19.63 -17.00 16.01
C HIS A 150 20.15 -18.43 15.75
N VAL A 151 19.64 -19.45 16.46
CA VAL A 151 19.99 -20.86 16.22
C VAL A 151 19.45 -21.34 14.87
N LEU A 152 18.31 -20.80 14.40
CA LEU A 152 17.74 -21.10 13.09
C LEU A 152 18.58 -20.58 11.92
N LEU A 153 19.44 -19.57 12.18
CA LEU A 153 20.31 -18.94 11.19
C LEU A 153 21.70 -19.56 11.13
N LYS A 154 22.13 -20.22 12.22
CA LYS A 154 23.50 -20.73 12.35
C LYS A 154 23.69 -21.94 11.45
N LYS A 155 24.80 -21.93 10.70
CA LYS A 155 25.24 -23.11 9.95
C LYS A 155 25.75 -24.16 10.94
N SER A 156 25.26 -25.39 10.82
CA SER A 156 25.77 -26.55 11.56
C SER A 156 26.21 -27.59 10.55
N GLY A 157 27.50 -27.95 10.57
CA GLY A 157 28.10 -28.76 9.51
C GLY A 157 28.11 -28.03 8.18
N ASP A 158 27.41 -28.56 7.19
CA ASP A 158 27.41 -28.09 5.80
C ASP A 158 26.15 -27.30 5.40
N ALA A 159 25.13 -27.23 6.28
CA ALA A 159 23.84 -26.60 6.00
C ALA A 159 23.34 -25.72 7.16
N THR A 160 22.44 -24.80 6.84
CA THR A 160 21.58 -24.16 7.84
C THR A 160 20.31 -24.99 8.03
N PRO A 161 19.57 -24.84 9.14
CA PRO A 161 18.27 -25.51 9.34
C PRO A 161 17.32 -25.38 8.14
N LEU A 162 17.22 -24.18 7.56
CA LEU A 162 16.43 -23.94 6.36
C LEU A 162 16.93 -24.77 5.16
N VAL A 163 18.23 -24.70 4.86
CA VAL A 163 18.84 -25.46 3.75
C VAL A 163 18.69 -26.97 3.95
N HIS A 164 18.82 -27.45 5.18
CA HIS A 164 18.64 -28.85 5.51
C HIS A 164 17.21 -29.31 5.21
N SER A 165 16.19 -28.56 5.64
CA SER A 165 14.78 -28.86 5.33
C SER A 165 14.52 -28.92 3.81
N MET A 166 15.12 -27.99 3.04
CA MET A 166 14.99 -27.95 1.58
C MET A 166 15.65 -29.16 0.91
N ARG A 167 16.80 -29.62 1.42
CA ARG A 167 17.52 -30.79 0.86
C ARG A 167 16.78 -32.10 1.06
N ILE A 168 16.02 -32.25 2.17
CA ILE A 168 15.17 -33.43 2.36
C ILE A 168 14.06 -33.47 1.30
N GLY A 169 13.61 -32.30 0.84
CA GLY A 169 12.74 -32.15 -0.32
C GLY A 169 11.26 -32.02 0.04
N LYS A 170 10.38 -32.43 -0.87
CA LYS A 170 8.93 -32.15 -0.81
C LYS A 170 8.24 -32.67 0.44
N SER A 171 8.78 -33.71 1.08
CA SER A 171 8.21 -34.25 2.32
C SER A 171 8.24 -33.24 3.48
N HIS A 172 9.14 -32.25 3.45
CA HIS A 172 9.34 -31.26 4.51
C HIS A 172 8.95 -29.84 4.08
N SER A 173 8.09 -29.69 3.07
CA SER A 173 7.68 -28.37 2.56
C SER A 173 6.99 -27.52 3.62
N ASP A 174 6.21 -28.15 4.50
CA ASP A 174 5.57 -27.54 5.67
C ASP A 174 6.61 -26.96 6.65
N VAL A 175 7.64 -27.74 6.98
CA VAL A 175 8.76 -27.30 7.82
C VAL A 175 9.50 -26.13 7.18
N THR A 176 9.79 -26.22 5.87
CA THR A 176 10.45 -25.13 5.13
C THR A 176 9.61 -23.85 5.14
N ILE A 177 8.29 -23.96 4.93
CA ILE A 177 7.36 -22.82 5.00
C ILE A 177 7.38 -22.18 6.40
N VAL A 178 7.38 -22.99 7.47
CA VAL A 178 7.46 -22.50 8.85
C VAL A 178 8.78 -21.79 9.12
N LEU A 179 9.90 -22.34 8.66
CA LEU A 179 11.21 -21.72 8.82
C LEU A 179 11.31 -20.39 8.06
N VAL A 180 10.91 -20.36 6.78
CA VAL A 180 10.87 -19.12 6.00
C VAL A 180 9.94 -18.09 6.64
N GLY A 181 8.76 -18.51 7.10
CA GLY A 181 7.83 -17.63 7.81
C GLY A 181 8.40 -17.08 9.12
N ALA A 182 9.18 -17.88 9.86
CA ALA A 182 9.92 -17.43 11.04
C ALA A 182 10.95 -16.36 10.68
N LEU A 183 11.71 -16.58 9.60
CA LEU A 183 12.70 -15.63 9.09
C LEU A 183 12.04 -14.30 8.70
N SER A 184 11.01 -14.32 7.86
CA SER A 184 10.26 -13.13 7.43
C SER A 184 9.62 -12.37 8.60
N ARG A 185 8.99 -13.10 9.53
CA ARG A 185 8.34 -12.50 10.71
C ARG A 185 9.35 -11.75 11.59
N TRP A 186 10.56 -12.29 11.76
CA TRP A 186 11.58 -11.66 12.59
C TRP A 186 12.03 -10.32 12.01
N VAL A 187 12.25 -10.22 10.68
CA VAL A 187 12.61 -8.96 10.01
C VAL A 187 11.53 -7.89 10.21
N ASN A 188 10.27 -8.27 10.04
CA ASN A 188 9.15 -7.34 10.10
C ASN A 188 8.94 -6.81 11.54
N ASN A 189 9.19 -7.66 12.54
CA ASN A 189 9.01 -7.32 13.96
C ASN A 189 10.30 -6.83 14.65
N LEU A 190 11.40 -6.64 13.92
CA LEU A 190 12.63 -6.11 14.51
C LEU A 190 12.38 -4.67 15.00
N PRO A 191 12.57 -4.39 16.31
CA PRO A 191 12.38 -3.06 16.88
C PRO A 191 13.47 -2.11 16.38
N ASP A 192 13.14 -0.82 16.31
CA ASP A 192 13.98 0.18 15.65
C ASP A 192 15.27 0.48 16.42
N GLU A 193 15.26 0.35 17.75
CA GLU A 193 16.44 0.57 18.59
C GLU A 193 17.52 -0.50 18.37
N GLU A 194 17.10 -1.73 18.02
CA GLU A 194 18.01 -2.87 17.88
C GLU A 194 18.68 -2.96 16.51
N VAL A 195 18.18 -2.24 15.50
CA VAL A 195 18.65 -2.36 14.11
C VAL A 195 20.14 -2.03 13.98
N ASN A 196 20.61 -1.04 14.75
CA ASN A 196 22.00 -0.56 14.69
C ASN A 196 22.97 -1.36 15.55
N LEU A 197 22.49 -2.31 16.35
CA LEU A 197 23.36 -3.14 17.17
C LEU A 197 24.23 -4.05 16.28
N PRO A 198 25.54 -4.16 16.54
CA PRO A 198 26.44 -5.01 15.73
C PRO A 198 25.99 -6.48 15.66
N ARG A 199 25.44 -7.00 16.76
CA ARG A 199 24.88 -8.36 16.83
C ARG A 199 23.71 -8.51 15.84
N THR A 200 22.79 -7.55 15.82
CA THR A 200 21.64 -7.54 14.91
C THR A 200 22.08 -7.45 13.45
N LYS A 201 23.07 -6.63 13.12
CA LYS A 201 23.65 -6.57 11.77
C LYS A 201 24.24 -7.92 11.33
N THR A 202 24.85 -8.66 12.25
CA THR A 202 25.36 -10.01 11.97
C THR A 202 24.23 -10.98 11.67
N LEU A 203 23.14 -10.92 12.45
CA LEU A 203 21.93 -11.72 12.20
C LEU A 203 21.27 -11.36 10.87
N LEU A 204 21.14 -10.07 10.54
CA LEU A 204 20.58 -9.61 9.27
C LEU A 204 21.39 -10.11 8.06
N ARG A 205 22.74 -10.16 8.16
CA ARG A 205 23.58 -10.75 7.10
C ARG A 205 23.36 -12.26 6.95
N ALA A 206 23.28 -12.99 8.07
CA ALA A 206 22.99 -14.43 8.04
C ALA A 206 21.59 -14.71 7.47
N LEU A 207 20.61 -13.89 7.85
CA LEU A 207 19.23 -13.95 7.38
C LEU A 207 19.13 -13.67 5.89
N ARG A 208 19.83 -12.64 5.38
CA ARG A 208 19.94 -12.32 3.96
C ARG A 208 20.41 -13.53 3.14
N THR A 209 21.49 -14.19 3.59
CA THR A 209 22.03 -15.38 2.92
C THR A 209 21.00 -16.53 2.91
N ASN A 210 20.31 -16.77 4.03
CA ASN A 210 19.30 -17.81 4.12
C ASN A 210 18.07 -17.54 3.22
N LEU A 211 17.57 -16.30 3.20
CA LEU A 211 16.46 -15.90 2.34
C LEU A 211 16.84 -15.95 0.86
N LYS A 212 18.07 -15.54 0.51
CA LYS A 212 18.59 -15.66 -0.85
C LYS A 212 18.62 -17.12 -1.31
N LEU A 213 19.11 -18.01 -0.46
CA LEU A 213 19.10 -19.45 -0.74
C LEU A 213 17.67 -19.97 -0.94
N ALA A 214 16.69 -19.57 -0.11
CA ALA A 214 15.30 -19.96 -0.33
C ALA A 214 14.77 -19.54 -1.71
N ILE A 215 15.09 -18.32 -2.14
CA ILE A 215 14.73 -17.80 -3.47
C ILE A 215 15.42 -18.60 -4.58
N ASP A 216 16.71 -18.90 -4.43
CA ASP A 216 17.46 -19.67 -5.42
C ASP A 216 16.93 -21.12 -5.56
N TYR A 217 16.37 -21.68 -4.48
CA TYR A 217 15.69 -22.98 -4.46
C TYR A 217 14.24 -22.95 -4.97
N GLY A 218 13.67 -21.78 -5.32
CA GLY A 218 12.36 -21.68 -5.95
C GLY A 218 11.16 -21.48 -5.02
N LEU A 219 11.38 -21.20 -3.73
CA LEU A 219 10.31 -21.05 -2.72
C LEU A 219 9.46 -19.79 -2.87
N GLN A 220 9.88 -18.82 -3.68
CA GLN A 220 9.12 -17.59 -3.94
C GLN A 220 7.75 -17.86 -4.60
N SER A 221 7.59 -19.00 -5.28
CA SER A 221 6.30 -19.41 -5.85
C SER A 221 5.28 -19.80 -4.77
N GLN A 222 5.76 -20.19 -3.58
CA GLN A 222 4.93 -20.65 -2.46
C GLN A 222 4.73 -19.55 -1.42
N GLN A 223 5.59 -18.52 -1.40
CA GLN A 223 5.53 -17.40 -0.46
C GLN A 223 5.69 -16.05 -1.17
N ASN A 224 4.58 -15.32 -1.27
CA ASN A 224 4.53 -14.00 -1.92
C ASN A 224 5.43 -12.97 -1.23
N ASP A 225 5.57 -13.06 0.10
CA ASP A 225 6.27 -12.05 0.90
C ASP A 225 7.79 -12.31 1.00
N LEU A 226 8.28 -13.45 0.51
CA LEU A 226 9.69 -13.86 0.63
C LEU A 226 10.63 -12.84 -0.03
N ILE A 227 10.28 -12.37 -1.23
CA ILE A 227 11.10 -11.40 -1.96
C ILE A 227 11.14 -10.06 -1.22
N ALA A 228 9.99 -9.59 -0.73
CA ALA A 228 9.92 -8.36 0.05
C ALA A 228 10.78 -8.44 1.32
N SER A 229 10.67 -9.55 2.09
CA SER A 229 11.51 -9.77 3.27
C SER A 229 13.01 -9.83 2.94
N PHE A 230 13.37 -10.46 1.81
CA PHE A 230 14.76 -10.47 1.34
C PHE A 230 15.26 -9.05 1.02
N MET A 231 14.48 -8.27 0.26
CA MET A 231 14.84 -6.90 -0.11
C MET A 231 14.98 -5.99 1.11
N GLN A 232 14.04 -6.08 2.05
CA GLN A 232 14.10 -5.36 3.33
C GLN A 232 15.35 -5.73 4.12
N THR A 233 15.64 -7.03 4.27
CA THR A 233 16.84 -7.50 4.98
C THR A 233 18.12 -7.02 4.31
N LEU A 234 18.16 -7.06 2.97
CA LEU A 234 19.28 -6.55 2.19
C LEU A 234 19.53 -5.07 2.49
N ILE A 235 18.49 -4.24 2.46
CA ILE A 235 18.63 -2.81 2.73
C ILE A 235 19.08 -2.55 4.17
N MET A 236 18.48 -3.23 5.14
CA MET A 236 18.84 -3.07 6.56
C MET A 236 20.26 -3.54 6.89
N SER A 237 20.79 -4.51 6.13
CA SER A 237 22.12 -5.08 6.37
C SER A 237 23.24 -4.33 5.64
N GLU A 238 23.01 -3.92 4.38
CA GLU A 238 24.06 -3.46 3.47
C GLU A 238 23.61 -2.33 2.53
N GLY A 239 22.33 -1.97 2.49
CA GLY A 239 21.79 -1.00 1.51
C GLY A 239 21.79 0.47 1.95
N GLU A 240 22.30 0.79 3.13
CA GLU A 240 22.29 2.16 3.69
C GLU A 240 22.90 3.19 2.73
N LYS A 241 24.12 2.94 2.25
CA LYS A 241 24.81 3.82 1.31
C LYS A 241 23.99 4.02 0.02
N TRP A 242 23.41 2.94 -0.50
CA TRP A 242 22.60 3.01 -1.71
C TRP A 242 21.34 3.87 -1.49
N VAL A 243 20.63 3.73 -0.37
CA VAL A 243 19.45 4.55 -0.04
C VAL A 243 19.84 6.02 0.06
N GLN A 244 20.97 6.34 0.72
CA GLN A 244 21.47 7.72 0.81
C GLN A 244 21.80 8.30 -0.56
N ASP A 245 22.57 7.58 -1.37
CA ASP A 245 22.95 8.00 -2.73
C ASP A 245 21.72 8.24 -3.60
N GLN A 246 20.72 7.35 -3.54
CA GLN A 246 19.47 7.53 -4.28
C GLN A 246 18.62 8.67 -3.73
N THR A 247 18.57 8.86 -2.41
CA THR A 247 17.85 9.99 -1.80
C THR A 247 18.39 11.32 -2.32
N VAL A 248 19.72 11.47 -2.39
CA VAL A 248 20.36 12.66 -2.94
C VAL A 248 20.07 12.81 -4.44
N ALA A 249 20.19 11.73 -5.23
CA ALA A 249 19.93 11.77 -6.66
C ALA A 249 18.47 12.18 -6.98
N ILE A 250 17.50 11.62 -6.25
CA ILE A 250 16.08 11.94 -6.42
C ILE A 250 15.77 13.35 -5.89
N ALA A 251 16.46 13.82 -4.85
CA ALA A 251 16.33 15.21 -4.39
C ALA A 251 16.79 16.21 -5.47
N ILE A 252 17.86 15.89 -6.20
CA ILE A 252 18.28 16.68 -7.37
C ILE A 252 17.19 16.64 -8.44
N ALA A 253 16.65 15.46 -8.77
CA ALA A 253 15.57 15.34 -9.75
C ALA A 253 14.31 16.14 -9.35
N LEU A 254 13.94 16.16 -8.05
CA LEU A 254 12.84 16.96 -7.53
C LEU A 254 13.07 18.47 -7.71
N ARG A 255 14.32 18.93 -7.52
CA ARG A 255 14.72 20.32 -7.76
C ARG A 255 14.66 20.69 -9.23
N SER A 256 15.02 19.77 -10.12
CA SER A 256 15.03 19.94 -11.59
C SER A 256 13.64 19.97 -12.26
N GLY A 257 12.54 20.08 -11.51
CA GLY A 257 11.25 20.20 -12.18
C GLY A 257 10.63 18.85 -12.59
N THR A 258 9.72 18.93 -13.54
CA THR A 258 9.20 17.77 -14.28
C THR A 258 10.23 17.20 -15.26
N GLU A 259 11.19 18.00 -15.70
CA GLU A 259 12.31 17.56 -16.55
C GLU A 259 13.14 16.46 -15.88
N GLY A 260 13.31 16.55 -14.56
CA GLY A 260 14.04 15.55 -13.78
C GLY A 260 13.33 14.20 -13.63
N LYS A 261 12.02 14.13 -13.93
CA LYS A 261 11.18 12.93 -13.78
C LYS A 261 11.48 12.13 -12.49
N PRO A 262 11.37 12.77 -11.31
CA PRO A 262 11.81 12.18 -10.05
C PRO A 262 11.13 10.84 -9.74
N VAL A 263 9.84 10.66 -10.04
CA VAL A 263 9.11 9.42 -9.71
C VAL A 263 9.56 8.27 -10.59
N THR A 264 9.65 8.49 -11.89
CA THR A 264 10.17 7.50 -12.86
C THR A 264 11.62 7.15 -12.55
N SER A 265 12.44 8.14 -12.18
CA SER A 265 13.85 7.93 -11.82
C SER A 265 13.99 7.07 -10.55
N ALA A 266 13.15 7.31 -9.53
CA ALA A 266 13.12 6.51 -8.31
C ALA A 266 12.67 5.08 -8.60
N GLU A 267 11.60 4.90 -9.37
CA GLU A 267 11.11 3.56 -9.74
C GLU A 267 12.18 2.77 -10.51
N MET A 268 12.84 3.41 -11.49
CA MET A 268 13.88 2.78 -12.30
C MET A 268 15.09 2.38 -11.45
N SER A 269 15.51 3.21 -10.50
CA SER A 269 16.64 2.90 -9.63
C SER A 269 16.34 1.70 -8.73
N ILE A 270 15.12 1.60 -8.19
CA ILE A 270 14.66 0.46 -7.38
C ILE A 270 14.57 -0.81 -8.23
N ARG A 271 14.00 -0.73 -9.43
CA ARG A 271 13.92 -1.89 -10.34
C ARG A 271 15.32 -2.38 -10.73
N LYS A 272 16.25 -1.47 -11.02
CA LYS A 272 17.65 -1.79 -11.33
C LYS A 272 18.35 -2.45 -10.15
N PHE A 273 18.14 -1.92 -8.94
CA PHE A 273 18.65 -2.50 -7.71
C PHE A 273 18.12 -3.92 -7.50
N ALA A 274 16.81 -4.11 -7.51
CA ALA A 274 16.21 -5.43 -7.32
C ALA A 274 16.65 -6.44 -8.38
N THR A 275 16.73 -6.03 -9.66
CA THR A 275 17.17 -6.91 -10.75
C THR A 275 18.61 -7.38 -10.55
N ARG A 276 19.50 -6.48 -10.09
CA ARG A 276 20.90 -6.81 -9.80
C ARG A 276 21.04 -7.86 -8.70
N GLU A 277 20.23 -7.74 -7.65
CA GLU A 277 20.34 -8.58 -6.44
C GLU A 277 19.60 -9.92 -6.58
N LEU A 278 18.52 -9.96 -7.37
CA LEU A 278 17.72 -11.15 -7.61
C LEU A 278 18.20 -11.97 -8.81
N GLY A 279 18.88 -11.35 -9.79
CA GLY A 279 19.49 -12.03 -10.93
C GLY A 279 18.53 -12.67 -11.95
N ARG A 280 17.20 -12.59 -11.76
CA ARG A 280 16.19 -13.11 -12.69
C ARG A 280 15.01 -12.14 -12.83
N ALA A 281 14.62 -11.87 -14.08
CA ALA A 281 13.49 -10.99 -14.43
C ALA A 281 12.09 -11.59 -14.17
N ASN A 282 12.00 -12.90 -13.92
CA ASN A 282 10.71 -13.58 -13.74
C ASN A 282 10.04 -13.31 -12.38
N TYR A 283 10.72 -12.57 -11.49
CA TYR A 283 10.24 -12.25 -10.14
C TYR A 283 9.60 -10.86 -10.02
N ILE A 284 9.54 -10.12 -11.13
CA ILE A 284 9.15 -8.70 -11.13
C ILE A 284 7.67 -8.53 -10.74
N SER A 285 6.77 -9.45 -11.11
CA SER A 285 5.35 -9.32 -10.76
C SER A 285 5.07 -9.38 -9.25
N ALA A 286 5.82 -10.19 -8.50
CA ALA A 286 5.74 -10.25 -7.04
C ALA A 286 6.49 -9.09 -6.35
N LEU A 287 7.29 -8.34 -7.11
CA LEU A 287 8.05 -7.19 -6.63
C LEU A 287 7.27 -5.87 -6.79
N GLU A 288 6.22 -5.82 -7.61
CA GLU A 288 5.52 -4.57 -7.93
C GLU A 288 5.04 -3.80 -6.69
N ASP A 289 4.48 -4.50 -5.69
CA ASP A 289 4.02 -3.86 -4.44
C ASP A 289 5.19 -3.30 -3.63
N TYR A 290 6.31 -4.02 -3.59
CA TYR A 290 7.55 -3.55 -2.95
C TYR A 290 8.13 -2.35 -3.71
N VAL A 291 8.20 -2.41 -5.05
CA VAL A 291 8.71 -1.30 -5.88
C VAL A 291 7.86 -0.06 -5.65
N ALA A 292 6.53 -0.19 -5.63
CA ALA A 292 5.65 0.93 -5.41
C ALA A 292 5.87 1.57 -4.03
N ASN A 293 5.96 0.75 -2.96
CA ASN A 293 6.25 1.24 -1.61
C ASN A 293 7.61 1.96 -1.54
N ALA A 294 8.66 1.30 -2.02
CA ALA A 294 10.02 1.81 -2.04
C ALA A 294 10.13 3.11 -2.86
N THR A 295 9.36 3.23 -3.94
CA THR A 295 9.35 4.43 -4.79
C THR A 295 8.76 5.62 -4.03
N ALA A 296 7.61 5.42 -3.39
CA ALA A 296 7.01 6.45 -2.55
C ALA A 296 7.94 6.88 -1.40
N ASP A 297 8.58 5.91 -0.74
CA ASP A 297 9.55 6.17 0.33
C ASP A 297 10.76 6.97 -0.15
N LEU A 298 11.36 6.62 -1.29
CA LEU A 298 12.47 7.40 -1.85
C LEU A 298 12.07 8.84 -2.12
N ILE A 299 10.87 9.08 -2.65
CA ILE A 299 10.38 10.42 -2.96
C ILE A 299 10.15 11.22 -1.66
N MET A 300 9.58 10.60 -0.62
CA MET A 300 9.41 11.25 0.69
C MET A 300 10.76 11.58 1.34
N MET A 301 11.69 10.62 1.34
CA MET A 301 13.05 10.84 1.87
C MET A 301 13.78 11.94 1.10
N ALA A 302 13.64 11.99 -0.23
CA ALA A 302 14.26 13.02 -1.06
C ALA A 302 13.64 14.40 -0.84
N ALA A 303 12.31 14.50 -0.69
CA ALA A 303 11.64 15.75 -0.35
C ALA A 303 12.05 16.24 1.05
N TRP A 304 12.18 15.33 2.02
CA TRP A 304 12.72 15.66 3.34
C TRP A 304 14.17 16.12 3.27
N HIS A 305 15.00 15.46 2.47
CA HIS A 305 16.38 15.88 2.24
C HIS A 305 16.48 17.32 1.71
N CYS A 306 15.59 17.72 0.79
CA CYS A 306 15.48 19.13 0.37
C CYS A 306 15.03 20.08 1.48
N ALA A 307 14.22 19.61 2.44
CA ALA A 307 13.77 20.42 3.57
C ALA A 307 14.88 20.65 4.61
N LEU A 308 15.82 19.72 4.73
CA LEU A 308 16.99 19.86 5.62
C LEU A 308 17.85 21.08 5.26
N ASP A 309 17.88 21.50 3.99
CA ASP A 309 18.58 22.72 3.55
C ASP A 309 18.11 23.99 4.31
N VAL A 310 16.88 24.00 4.82
CA VAL A 310 16.31 25.12 5.60
C VAL A 310 16.09 24.79 7.08
N LEU A 311 16.44 23.57 7.51
CA LEU A 311 16.26 23.04 8.86
C LEU A 311 17.60 22.49 9.41
N PRO A 312 18.51 23.36 9.90
CA PRO A 312 19.84 22.94 10.32
C PRO A 312 19.86 21.99 11.54
N ASP A 313 18.82 22.05 12.38
CA ASP A 313 18.72 21.24 13.61
C ASP A 313 17.96 19.92 13.41
N ALA A 314 17.45 19.66 12.20
CA ALA A 314 16.64 18.48 11.91
C ALA A 314 17.50 17.30 11.43
N GLY A 315 17.12 16.08 11.84
CA GLY A 315 17.78 14.85 11.44
C GLY A 315 17.27 14.29 10.11
N SER A 316 18.09 13.50 9.44
CA SER A 316 17.65 12.71 8.29
C SER A 316 16.75 11.55 8.72
N ILE A 317 15.81 11.15 7.85
CA ILE A 317 14.99 9.95 8.08
C ILE A 317 15.91 8.73 8.07
N PRO A 318 15.83 7.86 9.10
CA PRO A 318 16.65 6.65 9.13
C PRO A 318 16.50 5.78 7.90
N THR A 319 17.61 5.38 7.29
CA THR A 319 17.63 4.56 6.07
C THR A 319 17.02 3.18 6.27
N TRP A 320 17.04 2.65 7.49
CA TRP A 320 16.43 1.36 7.81
C TRP A 320 14.90 1.40 7.94
N TYR A 321 14.26 2.58 7.76
CA TYR A 321 12.80 2.68 7.63
C TYR A 321 12.35 2.46 6.18
N PHE A 322 13.28 2.59 5.24
CA PHE A 322 13.03 2.50 3.82
C PHE A 322 12.35 1.19 3.43
N ALA A 323 11.27 1.31 2.65
CA ALA A 323 10.45 0.22 2.14
C ALA A 323 9.88 -0.70 3.24
N ARG A 324 9.71 -0.18 4.47
CA ARG A 324 9.10 -0.90 5.61
C ARG A 324 7.76 -0.30 6.00
N ASP A 325 6.69 -1.00 5.66
CA ASP A 325 5.32 -0.64 5.98
C ASP A 325 5.06 0.86 5.75
N ASP A 326 4.61 1.60 6.77
CA ASP A 326 4.32 3.03 6.75
C ASP A 326 5.33 3.88 7.55
N ARG A 327 6.50 3.33 7.90
CA ARG A 327 7.44 3.98 8.83
C ARG A 327 8.00 5.30 8.29
N VAL A 328 8.39 5.34 7.01
CA VAL A 328 8.89 6.58 6.37
C VAL A 328 7.80 7.65 6.37
N HIS A 329 6.57 7.30 5.96
CA HIS A 329 5.45 8.24 5.95
C HIS A 329 5.13 8.80 7.35
N LYS A 330 5.15 7.95 8.38
CA LYS A 330 4.92 8.39 9.77
C LYS A 330 5.96 9.41 10.23
N VAL A 331 7.25 9.10 10.07
CA VAL A 331 8.32 10.03 10.47
C VAL A 331 8.29 11.29 9.63
N PHE A 332 8.11 11.16 8.31
CA PHE A 332 7.99 12.30 7.41
C PHE A 332 6.89 13.27 7.88
N THR A 333 5.70 12.75 8.17
CA THR A 333 4.58 13.59 8.62
C THR A 333 4.85 14.21 9.99
N GLN A 334 5.38 13.43 10.95
CA GLN A 334 5.74 13.94 12.28
C GLN A 334 6.76 15.07 12.22
N GLU A 335 7.81 14.90 11.41
CA GLU A 335 8.87 15.90 11.25
C GLU A 335 8.38 17.14 10.49
N LEU A 336 7.47 16.97 9.52
CA LEU A 336 6.81 18.09 8.85
C LEU A 336 5.94 18.91 9.81
N ASP A 337 5.15 18.24 10.65
CA ASP A 337 4.26 18.91 11.62
C ASP A 337 5.09 19.66 12.68
N LYS A 338 6.18 19.04 13.16
CA LYS A 338 7.11 19.65 14.09
C LYS A 338 7.76 20.92 13.54
N HIS A 339 8.06 20.96 12.23
CA HIS A 339 8.76 22.07 11.58
C HIS A 339 7.87 22.90 10.64
N ALA A 340 6.54 22.79 10.78
CA ALA A 340 5.59 23.37 9.82
C ALA A 340 5.76 24.88 9.63
N THR A 341 6.02 25.62 10.72
CA THR A 341 6.21 27.07 10.71
C THR A 341 7.44 27.47 9.88
N VAL A 342 8.59 26.85 10.17
CA VAL A 342 9.86 27.15 9.48
C VAL A 342 9.79 26.76 8.01
N ILE A 343 9.22 25.60 7.69
CA ILE A 343 9.01 25.16 6.30
C ILE A 343 8.09 26.14 5.58
N SER A 344 7.01 26.61 6.20
CA SER A 344 6.08 27.55 5.56
C SER A 344 6.74 28.89 5.20
N GLN A 345 7.69 29.35 6.01
CA GLN A 345 8.37 30.63 5.88
C GLN A 345 9.61 30.59 4.97
N LYS A 346 10.45 29.56 5.11
CA LYS A 346 11.77 29.49 4.47
C LYS A 346 11.82 28.60 3.23
N ALA A 347 10.96 27.58 3.13
CA ALA A 347 11.01 26.67 1.99
C ALA A 347 10.47 27.33 0.72
N GLY A 348 11.13 27.08 -0.41
CA GLY A 348 10.70 27.55 -1.72
C GLY A 348 9.28 27.09 -2.07
N ARG A 349 8.59 27.85 -2.93
CA ARG A 349 7.21 27.55 -3.37
C ARG A 349 7.06 26.13 -3.88
N ARG A 350 8.03 25.65 -4.66
CA ARG A 350 8.07 24.30 -5.23
C ARG A 350 8.14 23.22 -4.14
N LEU A 351 9.06 23.35 -3.18
CA LEU A 351 9.21 22.37 -2.10
C LEU A 351 7.96 22.30 -1.23
N ARG A 352 7.34 23.45 -0.90
CA ARG A 352 6.07 23.48 -0.15
C ARG A 352 4.93 22.79 -0.91
N TRP A 353 4.87 22.94 -2.23
CA TRP A 353 3.91 22.21 -3.06
C TRP A 353 4.20 20.70 -3.08
N GLN A 354 5.46 20.29 -3.27
CA GLN A 354 5.86 18.87 -3.25
C GLN A 354 5.49 18.20 -1.93
N ILE A 355 5.79 18.85 -0.80
CA ILE A 355 5.43 18.37 0.54
C ILE A 355 3.91 18.19 0.67
N ARG A 356 3.11 19.16 0.20
CA ARG A 356 1.66 19.10 0.27
C ARG A 356 1.10 17.95 -0.58
N VAL A 357 1.58 17.80 -1.81
CA VAL A 357 1.20 16.69 -2.70
C VAL A 357 1.53 15.35 -2.06
N LEU A 358 2.75 15.20 -1.52
CA LEU A 358 3.16 13.97 -0.86
C LEU A 358 2.27 13.64 0.33
N ARG A 359 1.99 14.61 1.20
CA ARG A 359 1.08 14.42 2.34
C ARG A 359 -0.29 13.93 1.88
N THR A 360 -0.91 14.62 0.93
CA THR A 360 -2.26 14.27 0.44
C THR A 360 -2.32 12.92 -0.27
N VAL A 361 -1.32 12.58 -1.09
CA VAL A 361 -1.32 11.30 -1.83
C VAL A 361 -1.02 10.11 -0.91
N MET A 362 -0.14 10.32 0.08
CA MET A 362 0.26 9.26 0.99
C MET A 362 -0.76 9.03 2.11
N GLU A 363 -1.61 10.01 2.41
CA GLU A 363 -2.76 9.89 3.29
C GLU A 363 -3.77 8.84 2.81
N GLY A 364 -4.37 8.12 3.76
CA GLY A 364 -5.37 7.10 3.49
C GLY A 364 -4.82 5.67 3.30
N ARG A 365 -5.61 4.69 3.77
CA ARG A 365 -5.31 3.24 3.68
C ARG A 365 -6.05 2.52 2.55
N SER A 366 -7.01 3.18 1.90
CA SER A 366 -7.85 2.57 0.86
C SER A 366 -7.17 2.52 -0.52
N THR A 367 -6.20 3.41 -0.77
CA THR A 367 -5.47 3.47 -2.04
C THR A 367 -4.25 2.55 -2.01
N SER A 368 -4.05 1.79 -3.09
CA SER A 368 -2.88 0.92 -3.21
C SER A 368 -1.60 1.75 -3.43
N ASN A 369 -0.44 1.23 -3.01
CA ASN A 369 0.83 1.92 -3.24
C ASN A 369 1.08 2.20 -4.72
N LYS A 370 0.66 1.29 -5.61
CA LYS A 370 0.75 1.50 -7.06
C LYS A 370 -0.05 2.73 -7.52
N GLN A 371 -1.30 2.85 -7.06
CA GLN A 371 -2.13 4.03 -7.35
C GLN A 371 -1.51 5.31 -6.79
N LYS A 372 -0.94 5.27 -5.58
CA LYS A 372 -0.23 6.42 -5.00
C LYS A 372 0.95 6.85 -5.87
N VAL A 373 1.78 5.89 -6.32
CA VAL A 373 2.90 6.18 -7.23
C VAL A 373 2.41 6.74 -8.57
N ASP A 374 1.32 6.22 -9.12
CA ASP A 374 0.74 6.75 -10.37
C ASP A 374 0.25 8.18 -10.22
N LEU A 375 -0.38 8.53 -9.09
CA LEU A 375 -0.76 9.91 -8.76
C LEU A 375 0.46 10.81 -8.60
N LEU A 376 1.49 10.36 -7.88
CA LEU A 376 2.74 11.11 -7.74
C LEU A 376 3.41 11.35 -9.10
N ARG A 377 3.42 10.35 -10.00
CA ARG A 377 3.97 10.49 -11.35
C ARG A 377 3.20 11.55 -12.15
N ALA A 378 1.88 11.52 -12.10
CA ALA A 378 1.02 12.51 -12.76
C ALA A 378 1.24 13.95 -12.24
N GLU A 379 1.66 14.11 -10.98
CA GLU A 379 1.97 15.42 -10.41
C GLU A 379 3.42 15.86 -10.67
N PHE A 380 4.39 14.99 -10.41
CA PHE A 380 5.81 15.35 -10.36
C PHE A 380 6.57 15.15 -11.68
N ASP A 381 6.13 14.23 -12.54
CA ASP A 381 6.82 13.93 -13.81
C ASP A 381 6.06 14.51 -15.01
N GLU A 382 4.72 14.43 -14.99
CA GLU A 382 3.85 14.79 -16.14
C GLU A 382 3.04 16.07 -15.92
N GLY A 383 2.95 16.52 -14.66
CA GLY A 383 2.14 17.67 -14.30
C GLY A 383 2.68 18.98 -14.88
N PRO A 384 1.86 20.06 -14.90
CA PRO A 384 2.32 21.39 -15.29
C PRO A 384 3.39 21.96 -14.33
N GLY A 385 3.65 21.31 -13.21
CA GLY A 385 4.57 21.78 -12.18
C GLY A 385 4.04 23.02 -11.44
N VAL A 386 4.90 23.58 -10.58
CA VAL A 386 4.75 24.90 -9.93
C VAL A 386 5.96 25.73 -10.27
#